data_AF-A0A970MM38-F1
#
_entry.id   AF-A0A970MM38-F1
#
_cell.length_a   1.000
_cell.length_b   1.000
_cell.length_c   1.000
_cell.angle_alpha   90.00
_cell.angle_beta   90.00
_cell.angle_gamma   90.00
#
_symmetry.space_group_name_H-M   'P 1'
#
loop_
_entity.id
_entity.type
_entity.pdbx_description
1 polymer ?
#
loop_
_entity_poly.entity_id
_entity_poly.type
_entity_poly.pdbx_seq_one_letter_code
_entity_poly.pdbx_strand_id
1 'polypeptide(L)' 'MKKLAIRAEGLSNCPLCALGHAANRDRLWKFSEMDADHVAAWSKGGATDISNCQVLCKTHNQAKGNR' A
#
# COMPACT_ATOMS: atom_id res chain seq x y z
N MET A 1 7.57 8.02 -13.24
CA MET A 1 7.01 8.36 -11.91
C MET A 1 5.49 8.48 -12.01
N LYS A 2 4.71 7.41 -11.84
CA LYS A 2 3.26 7.50 -11.63
C LYS A 2 3.02 7.50 -10.12
N LYS A 3 3.28 8.63 -9.47
CA LYS A 3 2.93 8.83 -8.06
C LYS A 3 1.40 8.81 -8.02
N LEU A 4 0.85 7.79 -7.38
CA LEU A 4 -0.57 7.59 -7.12
C LEU A 4 -1.17 8.87 -6.53
N ALA A 5 -1.79 9.67 -7.39
CA ALA A 5 -2.57 10.84 -7.04
C ALA A 5 -3.93 10.38 -6.50
N ILE A 6 -3.93 9.77 -5.32
CA ILE A 6 -5.15 9.21 -4.72
C ILE A 6 -6.12 10.33 -4.29
N ARG A 7 -5.66 11.58 -4.24
CA ARG A 7 -6.43 12.70 -3.69
C ARG A 7 -7.51 13.29 -4.62
N ALA A 8 -7.68 12.81 -5.86
CA ALA A 8 -8.60 13.42 -6.82
C ALA A 8 -9.87 12.60 -7.16
N GLU A 9 -9.91 11.29 -6.91
CA GLU A 9 -10.94 10.40 -7.50
C GLU A 9 -11.86 9.68 -6.50
N GLY A 10 -11.82 10.04 -5.21
CA GLY A 10 -12.61 9.34 -4.18
C GLY A 10 -12.15 7.90 -3.93
N LEU A 11 -10.86 7.61 -4.17
CA LEU A 11 -10.26 6.30 -4.02
C LEU A 11 -9.47 6.17 -2.70
N SER A 12 -9.33 4.94 -2.22
CA SER A 12 -8.59 4.62 -1.01
C SER A 12 -7.10 4.96 -1.12
N ASN A 13 -6.51 5.46 -0.03
CA ASN A 13 -5.06 5.65 0.11
C ASN A 13 -4.25 4.36 0.29
N CYS A 14 -4.91 3.19 0.33
CA CYS A 14 -4.25 1.91 0.14
C CYS A 14 -4.40 1.47 -1.34
N PRO A 15 -3.31 1.34 -2.11
CA PRO A 15 -3.35 0.94 -3.52
C PRO A 15 -4.12 -0.37 -3.78
N LEU A 16 -3.98 -1.36 -2.89
CA LEU A 16 -4.69 -2.63 -3.01
C LEU A 16 -6.19 -2.52 -2.73
N CYS A 17 -6.60 -1.61 -1.82
CA CYS A 17 -8.01 -1.29 -1.64
C CYS A 17 -8.57 -0.58 -2.88
N ALA A 18 -7.85 0.41 -3.41
CA ALA A 18 -8.30 1.20 -4.56
C ALA A 18 -8.49 0.36 -5.84
N LEU A 19 -7.66 -0.68 -6.04
CA LEU A 19 -7.76 -1.60 -7.17
C LEU A 19 -8.85 -2.66 -7.02
N GLY A 20 -9.27 -2.98 -5.79
CA GLY A 20 -10.22 -4.06 -5.51
C GLY A 20 -11.69 -3.67 -5.69
N HIS A 21 -12.55 -4.68 -5.74
CA HIS A 21 -14.02 -4.51 -5.71
C HIS A 21 -14.60 -4.56 -4.29
N ALA A 22 -13.75 -4.41 -3.27
CA ALA A 22 -14.14 -4.56 -1.87
C ALA A 22 -14.74 -3.27 -1.28
N ALA A 23 -15.44 -3.41 -0.14
CA ALA A 23 -16.07 -2.32 0.60
C ALA A 23 -15.09 -1.20 1.06
N ASN A 24 -13.78 -1.41 0.97
CA ASN A 24 -12.76 -0.43 1.35
C ASN A 24 -12.20 0.38 0.16
N ARG A 25 -12.78 0.26 -1.05
CA ARG A 25 -12.25 0.87 -2.29
C ARG A 25 -12.07 2.38 -2.21
N ASP A 26 -12.96 3.06 -1.51
CA ASP A 26 -13.01 4.51 -1.30
C ASP A 26 -12.60 4.93 0.13
N ARG A 27 -12.31 3.96 1.00
CA ARG A 27 -11.93 4.21 2.39
C ARG A 27 -10.58 4.91 2.48
N LEU A 28 -10.56 6.08 3.11
CA LEU A 28 -9.34 6.77 3.50
C LEU A 28 -8.90 6.32 4.90
N TRP A 29 -7.75 5.65 4.97
CA TRP A 29 -7.15 5.18 6.23
C TRP A 29 -6.33 6.28 6.89
N LYS A 30 -6.38 6.39 8.22
CA LYS A 30 -5.43 7.25 8.96
C LYS A 30 -4.03 6.66 8.88
N PHE A 31 -3.00 7.49 9.00
CA PHE A 31 -1.61 7.01 9.05
C PHE A 31 -1.37 5.98 10.17
N SER A 32 -2.07 6.09 11.30
CA SER A 32 -2.01 5.12 12.40
C SER A 32 -2.62 3.73 12.09
N GLU A 33 -3.39 3.63 11.01
CA GLU A 33 -4.05 2.42 10.51
C GLU A 33 -3.33 1.82 9.29
N MET A 34 -2.19 2.40 8.91
CA MET A 34 -1.40 2.01 7.75
C MET A 34 0.02 1.63 8.17
N ASP A 35 0.62 0.76 7.38
CA ASP A 35 2.00 0.34 7.53
C ASP A 35 2.78 0.67 6.25
N ALA A 36 4.05 1.05 6.43
CA ALA A 36 5.01 1.16 5.34
C ALA A 36 5.85 -0.12 5.28
N ASP A 37 5.97 -0.70 4.10
CA ASP A 37 6.76 -1.91 3.87
C ASP A 37 7.45 -1.85 2.50
N HIS A 38 8.41 -2.74 2.28
CA HIS A 38 9.11 -2.87 1.02
C HIS A 38 8.21 -3.46 -0.07
N VAL A 39 8.25 -2.95 -1.31
CA VAL A 39 7.56 -3.55 -2.45
C VAL A 39 8.15 -4.93 -2.74
N ALA A 40 9.46 -4.98 -2.95
CA ALA A 40 10.24 -6.21 -3.07
C ALA A 40 10.87 -6.57 -1.71
N ALA A 41 10.70 -7.82 -1.30
CA ALA A 41 11.28 -8.33 -0.06
C ALA A 41 12.83 -8.32 -0.12
N TRP A 42 13.47 -8.07 1.02
CA TRP A 42 14.94 -8.13 1.15
C TRP A 42 15.52 -9.48 0.75
N SER A 43 14.83 -10.59 1.08
CA SER A 43 15.23 -11.95 0.69
C SER A 43 15.25 -12.18 -0.82
N LYS A 44 14.58 -11.32 -1.59
CA LYS A 44 14.52 -11.35 -3.06
C LYS A 44 15.35 -10.22 -3.69
N GLY A 45 16.26 -9.60 -2.93
CA GLY A 45 17.13 -8.51 -3.38
C GLY A 45 16.48 -7.12 -3.36
N GLY A 46 15.38 -6.94 -2.63
CA GLY A 46 14.80 -5.62 -2.42
C GLY A 46 15.74 -4.69 -1.66
N ALA A 47 15.90 -3.45 -2.13
CA ALA A 47 16.74 -2.45 -1.49
C ALA A 47 16.00 -1.70 -0.38
N THR A 48 16.72 -1.21 0.64
CA THR A 48 16.19 -0.35 1.69
C THR A 48 16.28 1.11 1.26
N ASP A 49 15.41 1.51 0.34
CA ASP A 49 15.32 2.89 -0.12
C ASP A 49 13.86 3.29 -0.38
N ILE A 50 13.63 4.60 -0.53
CA ILE A 50 12.28 5.14 -0.69
C ILE A 50 11.58 4.68 -1.99
N SER A 51 12.34 4.25 -3.01
CA SER A 51 11.78 3.74 -4.25
C SER A 51 11.19 2.34 -4.09
N ASN A 52 11.69 1.58 -3.12
CA ASN A 52 11.15 0.30 -2.71
C ASN A 52 10.12 0.41 -1.57
N CYS A 53 9.75 1.62 -1.10
CA CYS A 53 8.79 1.79 -0.03
C CYS A 53 7.36 1.94 -0.56
N GLN A 54 6.41 1.21 0.01
CA GLN A 54 4.98 1.36 -0.23
C GLN A 54 4.19 1.44 1.08
N VAL A 55 3.06 2.15 1.05
CA VAL A 55 2.16 2.25 2.20
C VAL A 55 0.88 1.48 1.91
N LEU A 56 0.50 0.58 2.81
CA LEU A 56 -0.71 -0.24 2.72
C LEU A 56 -1.54 -0.12 4.01
N CYS A 57 -2.85 -0.43 3.95
CA CYS A 57 -3.59 -0.65 5.18
C CYS A 57 -3.05 -1.92 5.87
N LYS A 58 -3.17 -1.99 7.20
CA LYS A 58 -2.65 -3.11 8.01
C LYS A 58 -3.07 -4.48 7.47
N THR A 59 -4.33 -4.63 7.08
CA THR A 59 -4.85 -5.90 6.54
C THR A 59 -4.12 -6.34 5.28
N HIS A 60 -3.92 -5.44 4.31
CA HIS A 60 -3.21 -5.76 3.08
C HIS A 60 -1.71 -5.93 3.30
N ASN A 61 -1.12 -5.15 4.22
CA ASN A 61 0.28 -5.31 4.57
C ASN A 61 0.55 -6.68 5.21
N GLN A 62 -0.30 -7.10 6.14
CA GLN A 62 -0.22 -8.42 6.79
C GLN A 62 -0.46 -9.57 5.80
N ALA A 63 -1.42 -9.40 4.87
CA ALA A 63 -1.72 -10.39 3.84
C ALA A 63 -0.59 -10.56 2.80
N LYS A 64 0.24 -9.52 2.59
CA LYS A 64 1.38 -9.57 1.67
C LYS A 64 2.34 -10.69 2.04
N GLY A 65 2.61 -10.86 3.35
CA GLY A 65 3.41 -11.94 3.90
C GLY A 65 4.85 -12.00 3.38
N ASN A 66 5.74 -12.65 4.14
CA ASN A 66 7.09 -12.99 3.69
C ASN A 66 7.17 -14.44 3.16
N ARG A 67 6.14 -14.90 2.42
CA ARG A 67 6.17 -16.23 1.79
C ARG A 67 6.96 -16.24 0.48
#